data_AF-A0A133PSH4-F1
#
_entry.id   AF-A0A133PSH4-F1
#
_cell.length_a   1.000
_cell.length_b   1.000
_cell.length_c   1.000
_cell.angle_alpha   90.00
_cell.angle_beta   90.00
_cell.angle_gamma   90.00
#
_symmetry.space_group_name_H-M   'P 1'
#
loop_
_entity.id
_entity.type
_entity.pdbx_description
1 polymer ?
#
loop_
_entity_poly.entity_id
_entity_poly.type
_entity_poly.pdbx_seq_one_letter_code
_entity_poly.pdbx_strand_id
1 'polypeptide(L)' 'VEMDVVYATLIIYGKRTFAQVPMSLKERTKKCLEDLGMGELAKEEA' A
#
# COMPACT_ATOMS: atom_id res chain seq x y z
N VAL A 1 -2.43 -15.93 1.84
CA VAL A 1 -1.49 -14.82 1.50
C VAL A 1 -2.10 -13.54 2.03
N GLU A 2 -1.33 -12.72 2.73
CA GLU A 2 -1.81 -11.44 3.30
C GLU A 2 -2.07 -10.43 2.18
N MET A 3 -3.32 -9.99 2.01
CA MET A 3 -3.72 -9.13 0.88
C MET A 3 -3.08 -7.75 0.94
N ASP A 4 -2.81 -7.24 2.14
CA ASP A 4 -2.08 -6.01 2.40
C ASP A 4 -0.64 -6.05 1.87
N VAL A 5 0.06 -7.18 2.00
CA VAL A 5 1.39 -7.37 1.39
C VAL A 5 1.30 -7.36 -0.13
N VAL A 6 0.27 -7.99 -0.70
CA VAL A 6 0.02 -7.96 -2.16
C VAL A 6 -0.20 -6.53 -2.64
N TYR A 7 -1.05 -5.75 -1.96
CA TYR A 7 -1.29 -4.36 -2.31
C TYR A 7 -0.05 -3.49 -2.14
N ALA A 8 0.71 -3.63 -1.05
CA ALA A 8 1.96 -2.90 -0.85
C ALA A 8 2.95 -3.19 -1.99
N THR A 9 3.07 -4.46 -2.37
CA THR A 9 3.90 -4.89 -3.49
C THR A 9 3.45 -4.30 -4.82
N LEU A 10 2.14 -4.31 -5.10
CA LEU A 10 1.57 -3.70 -6.31
C LEU A 10 1.81 -2.18 -6.36
N ILE A 11 1.80 -1.50 -5.22
CA ILE A 11 2.10 -0.08 -5.09
C ILE A 11 3.59 0.19 -5.35
N ILE A 12 4.48 -0.60 -4.75
CA ILE A 12 5.93 -0.51 -4.98
C ILE A 12 6.29 -0.70 -6.46
N TYR A 13 5.60 -1.62 -7.14
CA TYR A 13 5.78 -1.83 -8.59
C TYR A 13 5.04 -0.81 -9.47
N GLY A 14 4.34 0.18 -8.90
CA GLY A 14 3.58 1.18 -9.65
C GLY A 14 2.39 0.62 -10.45
N LYS A 15 1.92 -0.58 -10.09
CA LYS A 15 0.75 -1.24 -10.72
C LYS A 15 -0.57 -0.78 -10.13
N ARG A 16 -0.54 -0.26 -8.89
CA ARG A 16 -1.68 0.35 -8.20
C ARG A 16 -1.22 1.54 -7.36
N THR A 17 -2.17 2.40 -7.01
CA THR A 17 -1.95 3.49 -6.04
C THR A 17 -2.59 3.16 -4.70
N PHE A 18 -2.17 3.84 -3.64
CA PHE A 18 -2.74 3.66 -2.30
C PHE A 18 -4.24 4.00 -2.23
N ALA A 19 -4.73 4.87 -3.12
CA ALA A 19 -6.16 5.17 -3.26
C ALA A 19 -7.00 3.96 -3.71
N GLN A 20 -6.40 3.00 -4.42
CA GLN A 20 -7.06 1.78 -4.88
C GLN A 20 -7.08 0.66 -3.82
N VAL A 21 -6.51 0.90 -2.65
CA VAL A 21 -6.52 -0.05 -1.53
C VAL A 21 -7.87 0.03 -0.83
N PRO A 22 -8.57 -1.11 -0.62
CA PRO A 22 -9.79 -1.15 0.17
C PRO A 22 -9.59 -0.55 1.56
N MET A 23 -10.59 0.14 2.08
CA MET A 23 -10.51 0.84 3.37
C MET A 23 -10.11 -0.10 4.53
N SER A 24 -10.59 -1.35 4.51
CA SER A 24 -10.24 -2.40 5.48
C SER A 24 -8.79 -2.90 5.40
N LEU A 25 -8.07 -2.58 4.32
CA LEU A 25 -6.67 -2.95 4.09
C LEU A 25 -5.73 -1.75 4.11
N LYS A 26 -6.23 -0.51 3.99
CA LYS A 26 -5.40 0.71 3.94
C LYS A 26 -4.43 0.80 5.11
N GLU A 27 -4.89 0.58 6.34
CA GLU A 27 -4.05 0.66 7.53
C GLU A 27 -2.92 -0.39 7.52
N ARG A 28 -3.25 -1.65 7.23
CA ARG A 28 -2.27 -2.74 7.13
C ARG A 28 -1.30 -2.55 5.97
N THR A 29 -1.80 -2.10 4.83
CA THR A 29 -0.99 -1.85 3.62
C THR A 29 -0.04 -0.68 3.85
N LYS A 30 -0.49 0.38 4.52
CA LYS A 30 0.35 1.52 4.91
C LYS A 30 1.47 1.06 5.84
N LYS A 31 1.14 0.27 6.86
CA LYS A 31 2.14 -0.29 7.76
C LYS A 31 3.16 -1.17 7.04
N CYS A 32 2.72 -2.04 6.13
CA CYS A 32 3.61 -2.81 5.26
C CYS A 32 4.55 -1.89 4.45
N LEU A 33 4.03 -0.82 3.85
CA LEU A 33 4.85 0.14 3.12
C LEU A 33 5.86 0.83 4.05
N GLU A 34 5.47 1.21 5.26
CA GLU A 34 6.36 1.82 6.26
C GLU A 34 7.47 0.86 6.72
N ASP A 35 7.12 -0.39 7.05
CA ASP A 35 8.08 -1.45 7.42
C ASP A 35 9.10 -1.73 6.29
N LEU A 36 8.69 -1.56 5.04
CA LEU A 36 9.53 -1.69 3.85
C LEU A 36 10.30 -0.40 3.49
N GLY A 37 10.18 0.67 4.28
CA GLY A 37 10.82 1.96 3.99
C GLY A 37 10.20 2.75 2.82
N MET A 38 9.02 2.33 2.37
CA MET A 38 8.26 2.84 1.22
C MET A 38 7.00 3.60 1.67
N GLY A 39 6.93 4.05 2.93
CA GLY A 39 5.76 4.74 3.50
C GLY A 39 5.33 5.99 2.73
N GLU A 40 6.25 6.59 1.96
CA GLU A 40 5.95 7.69 1.06
C GLU A 40 4.99 7.33 -0.08
N LEU A 41 4.85 6.05 -0.42
CA LEU A 41 3.90 5.59 -1.44
C LEU A 41 2.46 5.47 -0.89
N ALA A 42 2.27 5.56 0.43
CA ALA A 42 0.96 5.57 1.07
C ALA A 42 0.27 6.95 1.00
N LYS A 43 0.53 7.70 -0.07
CA LYS A 43 -0.09 9.00 -0.36
C LYS A 43 -1.30 8.76 -1.26
N GLU A 44 -2.44 9.34 -0.92
CA GLU A 44 -3.53 9.49 -1.87
C GLU A 44 -3.14 10.65 -2.76
N GLU A 45 -2.53 10.37 -3.92
CA GLU A 45 -2.38 11.39 -4.95
C GLU A 45 -3.77 11.96 -5.25
N ALA A 46 -3.88 13.28 -5.10
CA ALA A 46 -5.12 14.04 -5.27
C ALA A 46 -5.58 14.09 -6.73
#